data_AF-A0A7V3NI80-F1
#
_entry.id   AF-A0A7V3NI80-F1
#
_cell.length_a   1.000
_cell.length_b   1.000
_cell.length_c   1.000
_cell.angle_alpha   90.00
_cell.angle_beta   90.00
_cell.angle_gamma   90.00
#
_symmetry.space_group_name_H-M   'P 1'
#
loop_
_entity.id
_entity.type
_entity.pdbx_description
1 polymer ?
#
loop_
_entity_poly.entity_id
_entity_poly.type
_entity_poly.pdbx_seq_one_letter_code
_entity_poly.pdbx_strand_id
1 'polypeptide(L)'
;YVVDSAGYMLPPEVRERVTALREALTCRVGFHAHNNLGLAIGNTLAALEAGAEVVDASLRAMGAGGGNAPTETLIAVLHRLGFETGVDLYKVMDAAKLVDPFKFQPKEGPDATLMLGYAGVYSSFLLHTARAAERFGVDPRDILVELGRRRVVGGQEDMIIDVAYELAQKRSAA
;
A
#
# COMPACT_ATOMS: atom_id res chain seq x y z
N TYR A 1 3.50 -14.49 -5.23
CA TYR A 1 3.42 -13.03 -5.42
C TYR A 1 4.49 -12.36 -4.59
N VAL A 2 5.10 -11.29 -5.07
CA VAL A 2 5.77 -10.27 -4.23
C VAL A 2 4.70 -9.26 -3.82
N VAL A 3 4.50 -9.07 -2.52
CA VAL A 3 3.39 -8.26 -1.99
C VAL A 3 3.93 -7.07 -1.20
N ASP A 4 3.69 -5.85 -1.68
CA ASP A 4 4.04 -4.59 -1.02
C ASP A 4 2.93 -4.14 -0.06
N SER A 5 2.72 -4.89 1.01
CA SER A 5 1.62 -4.62 1.95
C SER A 5 1.71 -3.26 2.65
N ALA A 6 2.91 -2.67 2.71
CA ALA A 6 3.18 -1.37 3.32
C ALA A 6 3.28 -0.23 2.31
N GLY A 7 3.25 -0.51 1.00
CA GLY A 7 3.49 0.51 -0.03
C GLY A 7 4.84 1.20 0.14
N TYR A 8 5.85 0.46 0.59
CA TYR A 8 7.16 0.94 1.04
C TYR A 8 8.25 0.72 0.01
N MET A 9 8.13 -0.34 -0.80
CA MET A 9 9.21 -0.73 -1.70
C MET A 9 9.47 0.33 -2.77
N LEU A 10 10.73 0.47 -3.14
CA LEU A 10 11.16 1.25 -4.28
C LEU A 10 11.32 0.37 -5.53
N PRO A 11 11.27 0.94 -6.75
CA PRO A 11 11.37 0.14 -7.97
C PRO A 11 12.59 -0.80 -8.06
N PRO A 12 13.81 -0.42 -7.62
CA PRO A 12 14.95 -1.35 -7.61
C PRO A 12 14.72 -2.57 -6.72
N GLU A 13 14.12 -2.38 -5.54
CA GLU A 13 13.82 -3.45 -4.58
C GLU A 13 12.76 -4.41 -5.11
N VAL A 14 11.79 -3.90 -5.87
CA VAL A 14 10.80 -4.71 -6.57
C VAL A 14 11.46 -5.57 -7.64
N ARG A 15 12.33 -4.99 -8.48
CA ARG A 15 13.06 -5.74 -9.51
C ARG A 15 13.86 -6.88 -8.90
N GLU A 16 14.63 -6.60 -7.86
CA GLU A 16 15.42 -7.60 -7.13
C GLU A 16 14.58 -8.79 -6.67
N ARG A 17 13.46 -8.53 -5.97
CA ARG A 17 12.59 -9.58 -5.42
C ARG A 17 11.88 -10.39 -6.51
N VAL A 18 11.40 -9.73 -7.56
CA VAL A 18 10.71 -10.40 -8.67
C VAL A 18 11.70 -11.26 -9.46
N THR A 19 12.89 -10.75 -9.79
CA THR A 19 13.94 -11.51 -10.47
C THR A 19 14.32 -12.75 -9.66
N ALA A 20 14.54 -12.61 -8.35
CA ALA A 20 14.87 -13.74 -7.49
C ALA A 20 13.79 -14.84 -7.51
N LEU A 21 12.51 -14.48 -7.49
CA LEU A 21 11.42 -15.47 -7.63
C LEU A 21 11.36 -16.08 -9.05
N ARG A 22 11.61 -15.29 -10.10
CA ARG A 22 11.61 -15.77 -11.48
C ARG A 22 12.75 -16.74 -11.77
N GLU A 23 13.90 -16.55 -11.14
CA GLU A 23 15.05 -17.45 -11.28
C GLU A 23 14.86 -18.74 -10.49
N ALA A 24 14.16 -18.68 -9.35
CA ALA A 24 13.97 -19.83 -8.47
C ALA A 24 12.73 -20.69 -8.77
N LEU A 25 11.72 -20.13 -9.44
CA LEU A 25 10.41 -20.76 -9.61
C LEU A 25 10.04 -20.94 -11.07
N THR A 26 9.33 -22.03 -11.37
CA THR A 26 8.76 -22.31 -12.70
C THR A 26 7.31 -21.86 -12.85
N CYS A 27 6.66 -21.45 -11.75
CA CYS A 27 5.30 -20.95 -11.77
C CYS A 27 5.23 -19.45 -12.06
N ARG A 28 4.03 -18.96 -12.39
CA ARG A 28 3.80 -17.53 -12.64
C ARG A 28 4.11 -16.72 -11.39
N VAL A 29 4.90 -15.66 -11.55
CA VAL A 29 5.19 -14.70 -10.48
C VAL A 29 4.24 -13.52 -10.61
N GLY A 30 3.61 -13.15 -9.50
CA GLY A 30 2.71 -12.00 -9.43
C GLY A 30 3.26 -10.87 -8.57
N PHE A 31 2.76 -9.66 -8.76
CA PHE A 31 3.08 -8.49 -7.94
C PHE A 31 1.83 -7.75 -7.49
N HIS A 32 1.83 -7.31 -6.23
CA HIS A 32 0.74 -6.54 -5.62
C HIS A 32 1.32 -5.29 -4.95
N ALA A 33 0.85 -4.11 -5.35
CA ALA A 33 1.32 -2.83 -4.82
C ALA A 33 0.26 -2.09 -4.01
N HIS A 34 0.73 -1.42 -2.95
CA HIS A 34 0.05 -0.30 -2.31
C HIS A 34 0.68 1.03 -2.73
N ASN A 35 -0.10 2.11 -2.67
CA ASN A 35 0.23 3.43 -3.21
C ASN A 35 0.57 4.47 -2.13
N ASN A 36 1.05 4.02 -0.96
CA ASN A 36 1.37 4.89 0.18
C ASN A 36 2.44 5.94 -0.17
N LEU A 37 3.44 5.57 -0.96
CA LEU A 37 4.47 6.48 -1.48
C LEU A 37 4.16 7.03 -2.89
N GLY A 38 2.96 6.78 -3.43
CA GLY A 38 2.61 7.16 -4.82
C GLY A 38 3.31 6.33 -5.90
N LEU A 39 3.93 5.19 -5.52
CA LEU A 39 4.77 4.38 -6.41
C LEU A 39 4.07 3.14 -6.96
N ALA A 40 2.77 2.93 -6.71
CA ALA A 40 2.13 1.65 -7.06
C ALA A 40 2.22 1.32 -8.56
N ILE A 41 1.98 2.29 -9.44
CA ILE A 41 2.12 2.10 -10.90
C ILE A 41 3.59 1.86 -11.26
N GLY A 42 4.53 2.67 -10.76
CA GLY A 42 5.96 2.54 -11.05
C GLY A 42 6.54 1.19 -10.60
N ASN A 43 6.17 0.74 -9.41
CA ASN A 43 6.55 -0.57 -8.89
C ASN A 43 5.91 -1.71 -9.69
N THR A 44 4.67 -1.55 -10.14
CA THR A 44 4.02 -2.56 -11.00
C THR A 44 4.75 -2.68 -12.33
N LEU A 45 5.16 -1.57 -12.95
CA LEU A 45 5.98 -1.61 -14.16
C LEU A 45 7.34 -2.26 -13.92
N ALA A 46 8.00 -1.92 -12.82
CA ALA A 46 9.28 -2.53 -12.43
C ALA A 46 9.17 -4.05 -12.24
N ALA A 47 8.05 -4.52 -11.68
CA ALA A 47 7.77 -5.96 -11.55
C ALA A 47 7.56 -6.62 -12.92
N LEU A 48 6.79 -6.00 -13.82
CA LEU A 48 6.57 -6.52 -15.18
C LEU A 48 7.89 -6.58 -15.97
N GLU A 49 8.73 -5.55 -15.88
CA GLU A 49 10.09 -5.52 -16.46
C GLU A 49 10.98 -6.65 -15.95
N ALA A 50 10.85 -7.00 -14.66
CA ALA A 50 11.58 -8.11 -14.03
C ALA A 50 10.95 -9.50 -14.30
N GLY A 51 9.88 -9.57 -15.10
CA GLY A 51 9.28 -10.82 -15.54
C GLY A 51 8.08 -11.30 -14.71
N ALA A 52 7.47 -10.44 -13.89
CA ALA A 52 6.15 -10.75 -13.33
C ALA A 52 5.10 -10.91 -14.45
N GLU A 53 4.20 -11.87 -14.29
CA GLU A 53 3.17 -12.21 -15.27
C GLU A 53 1.74 -11.91 -14.78
N VAL A 54 1.60 -11.58 -13.49
CA VAL A 54 0.33 -11.26 -12.86
C VAL A 54 0.49 -10.00 -12.03
N VAL A 55 -0.45 -9.08 -12.14
CA VAL A 55 -0.43 -7.83 -11.37
C VAL A 55 -1.81 -7.59 -10.77
N ASP A 56 -1.83 -7.16 -9.51
CA ASP A 56 -3.06 -6.78 -8.83
C ASP A 56 -3.27 -5.26 -8.91
N ALA A 57 -4.53 -4.86 -9.08
CA ALA A 57 -4.96 -3.47 -9.12
C ALA A 57 -6.41 -3.37 -8.64
N SER A 58 -6.85 -2.16 -8.27
CA SER A 58 -8.25 -1.91 -7.90
C SER A 58 -8.77 -0.61 -8.50
N LEU A 59 -10.07 -0.57 -8.78
CA LEU A 59 -10.73 0.63 -9.31
C LEU A 59 -10.57 1.79 -8.35
N ARG A 60 -10.18 2.97 -8.87
CA ARG A 60 -9.97 4.19 -8.08
C ARG A 60 -8.94 4.06 -6.95
N ALA A 61 -8.03 3.08 -7.05
CA ALA A 61 -7.10 2.70 -6.00
C ALA A 61 -7.79 2.27 -4.70
N MET A 62 -9.05 1.82 -4.73
CA MET A 62 -9.77 1.42 -3.53
C MET A 62 -9.04 0.27 -2.80
N GLY A 63 -8.63 0.50 -1.56
CA GLY A 63 -7.83 -0.44 -0.77
C GLY A 63 -7.29 0.18 0.52
N ALA A 64 -6.50 -0.58 1.27
CA ALA A 64 -5.91 -0.10 2.52
C ALA A 64 -4.83 0.98 2.28
N GLY A 65 -4.58 1.82 3.28
CA GLY A 65 -3.59 2.90 3.21
C GLY A 65 -3.93 3.93 2.14
N GLY A 66 -2.93 4.32 1.35
CA GLY A 66 -3.03 5.16 0.15
C GLY A 66 -3.66 4.45 -1.05
N GLY A 67 -4.16 3.23 -0.87
CA GLY A 67 -4.84 2.45 -1.90
C GLY A 67 -3.92 1.50 -2.66
N ASN A 68 -4.46 0.81 -3.67
CA ASN A 68 -3.69 -0.05 -4.58
C ASN A 68 -3.32 0.69 -5.88
N ALA A 69 -2.64 0.01 -6.81
CA ALA A 69 -2.51 0.51 -8.17
C ALA A 69 -3.92 0.75 -8.78
N PRO A 70 -4.25 1.97 -9.25
CA PRO A 70 -5.55 2.21 -9.86
C PRO A 70 -5.67 1.43 -11.18
N THR A 71 -6.67 0.56 -11.29
CA THR A 71 -6.85 -0.31 -12.47
C THR A 71 -6.97 0.51 -13.75
N GLU A 72 -7.76 1.57 -13.75
CA GLU A 72 -7.95 2.43 -14.92
C GLU A 72 -6.64 3.08 -15.38
N THR A 73 -5.80 3.50 -14.43
CA THR A 73 -4.50 4.09 -14.72
C THR A 73 -3.51 3.04 -15.22
N LEU A 74 -3.48 1.86 -14.59
CA LEU A 74 -2.61 0.77 -14.99
C LEU A 74 -2.92 0.31 -16.41
N ILE A 75 -4.20 0.10 -16.74
CA ILE A 75 -4.61 -0.29 -18.10
C ILE A 75 -4.21 0.77 -19.12
N ALA A 76 -4.44 2.06 -18.85
CA ALA A 76 -4.04 3.14 -19.75
C ALA A 76 -2.52 3.16 -19.98
N VAL A 77 -1.72 2.96 -18.92
CA VAL A 77 -0.25 2.89 -19.01
C VAL A 77 0.19 1.67 -19.83
N LEU A 78 -0.38 0.49 -19.57
CA LEU A 78 -0.06 -0.74 -20.30
C LEU A 78 -0.40 -0.63 -21.78
N HIS A 79 -1.56 -0.06 -22.13
CA HIS A 79 -1.92 0.22 -23.53
C HIS A 79 -0.93 1.18 -24.20
N ARG A 80 -0.50 2.23 -23.50
CA ARG A 80 0.52 3.16 -24.03
C ARG A 80 1.89 2.53 -24.24
N LEU A 81 2.22 1.52 -23.45
CA LEU A 81 3.43 0.71 -23.59
C LEU A 81 3.29 -0.38 -24.66
N GLY A 82 2.11 -0.53 -25.28
CA GLY A 82 1.85 -1.51 -26.34
C GLY A 82 1.49 -2.90 -25.82
N PHE A 83 1.17 -3.06 -24.53
CA PHE A 83 0.69 -4.34 -23.99
C PHE A 83 -0.77 -4.60 -24.35
N GLU A 84 -1.05 -5.81 -24.82
CA GLU A 84 -2.42 -6.31 -24.96
C GLU A 84 -2.91 -6.85 -23.62
N THR A 85 -3.84 -6.12 -22.98
CA THR A 85 -4.42 -6.53 -21.69
C THR A 85 -5.72 -7.31 -21.83
N GLY A 86 -6.37 -7.27 -23.00
CA GLY A 86 -7.74 -7.77 -23.20
C GLY A 86 -8.81 -6.96 -22.47
N VAL A 87 -8.46 -5.81 -21.89
CA VAL A 87 -9.36 -4.95 -21.11
C VAL A 87 -9.70 -3.69 -21.88
N ASP A 88 -10.99 -3.39 -21.97
CA ASP A 88 -11.50 -2.15 -22.55
C ASP A 88 -11.33 -0.99 -21.56
N LEU A 89 -10.49 -0.02 -21.94
CA LEU A 89 -10.16 1.14 -21.10
C LEU A 89 -11.40 1.99 -20.77
N TYR A 90 -12.30 2.21 -21.74
CA TYR A 90 -13.50 3.01 -21.51
C TYR A 90 -14.44 2.33 -20.53
N LYS A 91 -14.67 1.02 -20.68
CA LYS A 91 -15.50 0.25 -19.74
C LYS A 91 -14.94 0.24 -18.32
N VAL A 92 -13.61 0.16 -18.18
CA VAL A 92 -12.96 0.26 -16.86
C VAL A 92 -13.10 1.65 -16.26
N MET A 93 -12.95 2.71 -17.06
CA MET A 93 -13.20 4.08 -16.60
C MET A 93 -14.64 4.27 -16.15
N ASP A 94 -15.61 3.71 -16.86
CA ASP A 94 -17.02 3.77 -16.48
C ASP A 94 -17.32 2.95 -15.22
N ALA A 95 -16.72 1.77 -15.07
CA ALA A 95 -16.81 1.00 -13.83
C ALA A 95 -16.18 1.74 -12.64
N ALA A 96 -15.05 2.42 -12.85
CA ALA A 96 -14.39 3.21 -11.81
C ALA A 96 -15.28 4.35 -11.29
N LYS A 97 -16.09 4.98 -12.15
CA LYS A 97 -17.07 6.01 -11.74
C LYS A 97 -18.12 5.48 -10.77
N LEU A 98 -18.53 4.21 -10.91
CA LEU A 98 -19.48 3.57 -10.00
C LEU A 98 -18.90 3.36 -8.60
N VAL A 99 -17.56 3.34 -8.47
CA VAL A 99 -16.84 3.16 -7.21
C VAL A 99 -16.61 4.48 -6.48
N ASP A 100 -16.62 5.63 -7.18
CA ASP A 100 -16.36 6.94 -6.58
C ASP A 100 -17.18 7.24 -5.31
N PRO A 101 -18.50 6.92 -5.23
CA PRO A 101 -19.28 7.14 -4.01
C PRO A 101 -18.85 6.29 -2.80
N PHE A 102 -18.17 5.16 -3.04
CA PHE A 102 -17.72 4.22 -2.03
C PHE A 102 -16.24 4.37 -1.70
N LYS A 103 -15.53 5.29 -2.37
CA LYS A 103 -14.10 5.47 -2.17
C LYS A 103 -13.82 5.89 -0.73
N PHE A 104 -13.15 5.01 0.00
CA PHE A 104 -12.65 5.33 1.32
C PHE A 104 -11.61 6.45 1.22
N GLN A 105 -11.84 7.52 1.97
CA GLN A 105 -10.89 8.60 2.18
C GLN A 105 -10.57 8.62 3.67
N PRO A 106 -9.32 8.34 4.07
CA PRO A 106 -8.95 8.39 5.48
C PRO A 106 -9.18 9.80 6.03
N LYS A 107 -9.84 9.88 7.19
CA LYS A 107 -10.07 11.17 7.88
C LYS A 107 -8.76 11.80 8.34
N GLU A 108 -7.75 10.96 8.54
CA GLU A 108 -6.40 11.28 8.98
C GLU A 108 -5.61 12.04 7.90
N GLY A 109 -6.15 12.11 6.68
CA GLY A 109 -5.54 12.82 5.56
C GLY A 109 -4.36 12.07 4.92
N PRO A 110 -3.70 12.70 3.94
CA PRO A 110 -2.62 12.08 3.17
C PRO A 110 -1.34 11.82 3.98
N ASP A 111 -1.14 12.52 5.10
CA ASP A 111 0.07 12.42 5.90
C ASP A 111 0.18 11.05 6.58
N ALA A 112 -0.93 10.52 7.10
CA ALA A 112 -0.93 9.23 7.78
C ALA A 112 -0.67 8.06 6.81
N THR A 113 -1.21 8.12 5.59
CA THR A 113 -0.93 7.12 4.55
C THR A 113 0.51 7.20 4.06
N LEU A 114 1.06 8.41 3.90
CA LEU A 114 2.47 8.63 3.61
C LEU A 114 3.36 8.00 4.68
N MET A 115 2.99 8.16 5.96
CA MET A 115 3.76 7.59 7.08
C MET A 115 3.74 6.07 7.12
N LEU A 116 2.66 5.41 6.69
CA LEU A 116 2.66 3.94 6.52
C LEU A 116 3.75 3.51 5.54
N GLY A 117 3.79 4.18 4.38
CA GLY A 117 4.79 3.98 3.35
C GLY A 117 6.18 4.21 3.92
N TYR A 118 6.45 5.40 4.46
CA TYR A 118 7.76 5.78 4.99
C TYR A 118 8.28 4.85 6.10
N ALA A 119 7.41 4.44 7.03
CA ALA A 119 7.78 3.60 8.17
C ALA A 119 7.75 2.09 7.86
N GLY A 120 7.27 1.66 6.69
CA GLY A 120 7.15 0.25 6.34
C GLY A 120 6.08 -0.50 7.14
N VAL A 121 4.98 0.17 7.50
CA VAL A 121 3.92 -0.41 8.33
C VAL A 121 2.77 -0.93 7.47
N TYR A 122 2.19 -2.07 7.88
CA TYR A 122 1.08 -2.72 7.20
C TYR A 122 -0.11 -1.78 6.97
N SER A 123 -0.56 -1.64 5.72
CA SER A 123 -1.48 -0.57 5.31
C SER A 123 -2.84 -0.59 6.04
N SER A 124 -3.31 -1.75 6.49
CA SER A 124 -4.58 -1.87 7.22
C SER A 124 -4.52 -1.28 8.63
N PHE A 125 -3.33 -1.00 9.17
CA PHE A 125 -3.18 -0.43 10.51
C PHE A 125 -3.64 1.03 10.62
N LEU A 126 -3.85 1.71 9.48
CA LEU A 126 -4.22 3.13 9.44
C LEU A 126 -5.41 3.47 10.36
N LEU A 127 -6.53 2.77 10.16
CA LEU A 127 -7.78 3.02 10.88
C LEU A 127 -7.72 2.61 12.35
N HIS A 128 -6.86 1.64 12.68
CA HIS A 128 -6.62 1.23 14.06
C HIS A 128 -5.74 2.25 14.78
N THR A 129 -4.72 2.76 14.09
CA THR A 129 -3.81 3.80 14.59
C THR A 129 -4.55 5.11 14.85
N ALA A 130 -5.44 5.52 13.94
CA ALA A 130 -6.27 6.70 14.14
C ALA A 130 -7.13 6.61 15.41
N ARG A 131 -7.82 5.48 15.60
CA ARG A 131 -8.63 5.22 16.79
C ARG A 131 -7.81 5.19 18.07
N ALA A 132 -6.60 4.63 18.03
CA ALA A 132 -5.70 4.62 19.16
C ALA A 132 -5.17 6.03 19.48
N ALA A 133 -4.78 6.80 18.47
CA ALA A 133 -4.32 8.17 18.61
C ALA A 133 -5.38 9.07 19.27
N GLU A 134 -6.63 8.97 18.82
CA GLU A 134 -7.77 9.68 19.43
C GLU A 134 -7.99 9.24 20.88
N ARG A 135 -7.97 7.93 21.15
CA ARG A 135 -8.19 7.37 22.49
C ARG A 135 -7.13 7.80 23.51
N PHE A 136 -5.87 7.86 23.11
CA PHE A 136 -4.75 8.13 24.02
C PHE A 136 -4.19 9.57 23.93
N GLY A 137 -4.71 10.40 23.02
CA GLY A 137 -4.31 11.80 22.89
C GLY A 137 -2.87 11.98 22.37
N VAL A 138 -2.44 11.10 21.46
CA VAL A 138 -1.09 11.10 20.86
C VAL A 138 -1.16 11.33 19.35
N ASP A 139 -0.04 11.71 18.73
CA ASP A 139 0.02 11.88 17.28
C ASP A 139 0.04 10.50 16.58
N PRO A 140 -0.84 10.24 15.60
CA PRO A 140 -0.84 8.96 14.88
C PRO A 140 0.47 8.68 14.15
N ARG A 141 1.21 9.71 13.72
CA ARG A 141 2.50 9.56 13.03
C ARG A 141 3.55 8.95 13.94
N ASP A 142 3.57 9.33 15.21
CA ASP A 142 4.50 8.78 16.21
C ASP A 142 4.22 7.29 16.49
N ILE A 143 2.94 6.90 16.51
CA ILE A 143 2.56 5.49 16.62
C ILE A 143 3.11 4.71 15.42
N LEU A 144 2.90 5.20 14.19
CA LEU A 144 3.36 4.52 12.97
C LEU A 144 4.88 4.38 12.91
N VAL A 145 5.63 5.43 13.26
CA VAL A 145 7.10 5.38 13.31
C VAL A 145 7.58 4.32 14.31
N GLU A 146 6.98 4.28 15.49
CA GLU A 146 7.35 3.31 16.52
C GLU A 146 6.98 1.87 16.14
N LEU A 147 5.83 1.65 15.50
CA LEU A 147 5.45 0.35 14.95
C LEU A 147 6.45 -0.13 13.87
N GLY A 148 6.87 0.78 12.98
CA GLY A 148 7.91 0.50 11.99
C GLY A 148 9.25 0.13 12.64
N ARG A 149 9.65 0.88 13.68
CA ARG A 149 10.87 0.59 14.46
C ARG A 149 10.80 -0.79 15.13
N ARG A 150 9.62 -1.20 15.61
CA ARG A 150 9.36 -2.52 16.21
C ARG A 150 9.20 -3.64 15.19
N ARG A 151 9.19 -3.34 13.88
CA ARG A 151 8.99 -4.31 12.79
C ARG A 151 7.72 -5.15 12.95
N VAL A 152 6.63 -4.48 13.34
CA VAL A 152 5.33 -5.11 13.52
C VAL A 152 4.80 -5.60 12.17
N VAL A 153 4.26 -6.81 12.12
CA VAL A 153 3.71 -7.44 10.91
C VAL A 153 2.19 -7.38 10.88
N GLY A 154 1.58 -7.64 9.72
CA GLY A 154 0.11 -7.68 9.59
C GLY A 154 -0.52 -8.69 10.55
N GLY A 155 -1.69 -8.34 11.13
CA GLY A 155 -2.39 -9.14 12.13
C GLY A 155 -1.99 -8.85 13.59
N GLN A 156 -1.09 -7.89 13.82
CA GLN A 156 -0.67 -7.43 15.15
C GLN A 156 -1.28 -6.07 15.50
N GLU A 157 -2.58 -5.89 15.26
CA GLU A 157 -3.29 -4.64 15.54
C GLU A 157 -3.34 -4.30 17.05
N ASP A 158 -3.13 -5.28 17.92
CA ASP A 158 -3.02 -5.12 19.37
C ASP A 158 -1.83 -4.25 19.77
N MET A 159 -0.68 -4.40 19.10
CA MET A 159 0.54 -3.61 19.33
C MET A 159 0.33 -2.10 19.17
N ILE A 160 -0.66 -1.70 18.37
CA ILE A 160 -1.01 -0.29 18.15
C ILE A 160 -1.48 0.34 19.47
N ILE A 161 -2.27 -0.39 20.26
CA ILE A 161 -2.79 0.08 21.54
C ILE A 161 -1.66 0.21 22.55
N ASP A 162 -0.76 -0.77 22.61
CA ASP A 162 0.39 -0.75 23.52
C ASP A 162 1.32 0.44 23.22
N VAL A 163 1.66 0.64 21.94
CA VAL A 163 2.49 1.78 21.51
C VAL A 163 1.82 3.11 21.86
N ALA A 164 0.52 3.26 21.59
CA ALA A 164 -0.20 4.50 21.88
C ALA A 164 -0.22 4.79 23.39
N TYR A 165 -0.44 3.77 24.22
CA TYR A 165 -0.40 3.88 25.67
C TYR A 165 0.99 4.27 26.18
N GLU A 166 2.06 3.63 25.69
CA GLU A 166 3.43 3.96 26.06
C GLU A 166 3.81 5.41 25.69
N LEU A 167 3.40 5.88 24.51
CA LEU A 167 3.64 7.25 24.06
C LEU A 167 2.91 8.27 24.96
N ALA A 168 1.66 7.98 25.35
CA ALA A 168 0.91 8.84 26.26
C ALA A 168 1.58 8.94 27.64
N GLN A 169 2.04 7.81 28.20
CA GLN A 169 2.74 7.80 29.49
C GLN A 169 4.04 8.61 29.47
N LYS A 170 4.83 8.50 28.39
CA LYS A 170 6.07 9.29 28.25
C LYS A 170 5.80 10.79 28.22
N ARG A 171 4.68 11.22 27.62
CA ARG A 171 4.30 12.62 27.54
C ARG A 171 3.81 13.18 28.88
N SER A 172 3.15 12.36 29.70
CA SER A 172 2.73 12.75 31.06
C SER A 172 3.88 12.84 32.06
N ALA A 173 5.01 12.17 31.79
CA ALA A 173 6.20 12.18 32.63
C ALA A 173 7.21 13.28 32.29
N ALA A 174 6.98 14.04 31.22
CA ALA A 174 7.83 15.13 30.73
C ALA A 174 7.23 16.50 31.09
#